data_AF-A0AAP2YYM2-F1
#
_entry.id   AF-A0AAP2YYM2-F1
#
_cell.length_a   1.000
_cell.length_b   1.000
_cell.length_c   1.000
_cell.angle_alpha   90.00
_cell.angle_beta   90.00
_cell.angle_gamma   90.00
#
_symmetry.space_group_name_H-M   'P 1'
#
loop_
_entity.id
_entity.type
_entity.pdbx_description
1 polymer ?
#
loop_
_entity_poly.entity_id
_entity_poly.type
_entity_poly.pdbx_seq_one_letter_code
_entity_poly.pdbx_strand_id
1 'polypeptide(L)'
;MSLTDVHPSHVVVFGVVGTTEERAATADAIGSTAGHATRICLRLDCDGIGERYPDVVSRVRAAYDRVGSVGAGYDEYCASEPTDEAVAALRDLLAIETWHLAVFVQHVRLEHDGDAFLLYNADHRQFDVDGDAVPAAIESIESALEGITAGILPAGTRCEWECNGRVYELSPPSFCVETACFDLAALRGVDADAETRTIRLEWDDSRPSNRVLSGLVGLLERLGPSRPTELRFDSRESFREERAGFESVSSALTS
;
A
#
# COMPACT_ATOMS: atom_id res chain seq x y z
N MET A 1 6.33 3.78 23.17
CA MET A 1 5.68 4.29 21.95
C MET A 1 6.36 3.60 20.78
N SER A 2 5.61 2.87 19.95
CA SER A 2 6.16 2.33 18.72
C SER A 2 6.37 3.51 17.76
N LEU A 3 7.60 3.74 17.32
CA LEU A 3 7.99 4.86 16.46
C LEU A 3 7.62 4.62 14.98
N THR A 4 6.58 3.82 14.71
CA THR A 4 6.25 3.28 13.38
C THR A 4 4.92 3.73 12.83
N ASP A 5 4.11 4.44 13.59
CA ASP A 5 2.70 4.55 13.27
C ASP A 5 2.43 5.89 12.59
N VAL A 6 2.10 5.84 11.30
CA VAL A 6 1.36 6.90 10.62
C VAL A 6 -0.11 6.72 10.99
N HIS A 7 -0.84 7.80 11.18
CA HIS A 7 -2.30 7.78 11.25
C HIS A 7 -2.82 8.14 9.85
N PRO A 8 -2.96 7.17 8.92
CA PRO A 8 -3.27 7.49 7.55
C PRO A 8 -4.65 8.14 7.46
N SER A 9 -4.72 9.28 6.78
CA SER A 9 -5.98 9.78 6.23
C SER A 9 -6.21 9.21 4.82
N HIS A 10 -5.16 8.69 4.18
CA HIS A 10 -5.20 8.11 2.84
C HIS A 10 -4.30 6.87 2.73
N VAL A 11 -4.63 6.00 1.77
CA VAL A 11 -3.83 4.85 1.35
C VAL A 11 -3.70 4.84 -0.17
N VAL A 12 -2.54 4.43 -0.69
CA VAL A 12 -2.35 4.23 -2.13
C VAL A 12 -2.63 2.78 -2.48
N VAL A 13 -3.45 2.55 -3.51
CA VAL A 13 -3.77 1.23 -4.04
C VAL A 13 -3.28 1.14 -5.48
N PHE A 14 -2.42 0.17 -5.78
CA PHE A 14 -1.92 -0.09 -7.12
C PHE A 14 -2.75 -1.17 -7.80
N GLY A 15 -3.31 -0.88 -8.97
CA GLY A 15 -3.99 -1.87 -9.82
C GLY A 15 -3.01 -2.84 -10.51
N VAL A 16 -1.71 -2.55 -10.50
CA VAL A 16 -0.62 -3.45 -10.93
C VAL A 16 0.22 -3.85 -9.72
N VAL A 17 0.40 -5.15 -9.49
CA VAL A 17 1.13 -5.68 -8.33
C VAL A 17 2.18 -6.68 -8.77
N GLY A 18 3.37 -6.58 -8.20
CA GLY A 18 4.56 -7.40 -8.43
C GLY A 18 5.36 -6.98 -9.64
N THR A 19 4.95 -5.92 -10.33
CA THR A 19 5.53 -5.51 -11.60
C THR A 19 6.67 -4.52 -11.40
N THR A 20 7.52 -4.36 -12.41
CA THR A 20 8.53 -3.29 -12.43
C THR A 20 7.88 -1.90 -12.46
N GLU A 21 6.69 -1.80 -13.05
CA GLU A 21 5.90 -0.57 -13.11
C GLU A 21 5.39 -0.15 -11.72
N GLU A 22 4.85 -1.08 -10.91
CA GLU A 22 4.46 -0.79 -9.51
C GLU A 22 5.64 -0.25 -8.70
N ARG A 23 6.82 -0.88 -8.84
CA ARG A 23 8.03 -0.46 -8.10
C ARG A 23 8.49 0.93 -8.53
N ALA A 24 8.49 1.21 -9.83
CA ALA A 24 8.82 2.53 -10.36
C ALA A 24 7.83 3.58 -9.85
N ALA A 25 6.53 3.31 -9.95
CA ALA A 25 5.48 4.21 -9.47
C ALA A 25 5.56 4.46 -7.96
N THR A 26 5.85 3.42 -7.16
CA THR A 26 6.08 3.55 -5.71
C THR A 26 7.28 4.45 -5.43
N ALA A 27 8.41 4.22 -6.12
CA ALA A 27 9.62 5.00 -5.93
C ALA A 27 9.44 6.46 -6.37
N ASP A 28 8.67 6.70 -7.43
CA ASP A 28 8.34 8.04 -7.92
C ASP A 28 7.37 8.76 -6.99
N ALA A 29 6.34 8.10 -6.46
CA ALA A 29 5.42 8.66 -5.48
C ALA A 29 6.12 9.03 -4.16
N ILE A 30 7.01 8.17 -3.64
CA ILE A 30 7.78 8.51 -2.43
C ILE A 30 8.78 9.63 -2.75
N GLY A 31 9.45 9.57 -3.90
CA GLY A 31 10.43 10.56 -4.33
C GLY A 31 9.83 11.95 -4.57
N SER A 32 8.63 12.05 -5.17
CA SER A 32 7.92 13.33 -5.36
C SER A 32 7.49 13.93 -4.03
N THR A 33 7.17 13.08 -3.06
CA THR A 33 6.72 13.48 -1.73
C THR A 33 7.87 13.86 -0.80
N ALA A 34 9.08 13.35 -1.05
CA ALA A 34 10.26 13.61 -0.25
C ALA A 34 10.58 15.12 -0.12
N GLY A 35 10.22 15.95 -1.10
CA GLY A 35 10.40 17.40 -1.03
C GLY A 35 9.61 18.10 0.08
N HIS A 36 8.58 17.45 0.63
CA HIS A 36 7.81 17.95 1.78
C HIS A 36 8.32 17.41 3.11
N ALA A 37 9.25 16.45 3.08
CA ALA A 37 9.80 15.85 4.29
C ALA A 37 10.90 16.74 4.89
N THR A 38 10.98 16.74 6.20
CA THR A 38 12.16 17.20 6.94
C THR A 38 13.16 16.06 7.13
N ARG A 39 12.72 14.80 7.05
CA ARG A 39 13.58 13.63 7.24
C ARG A 39 13.07 12.43 6.46
N ILE A 40 14.01 11.65 5.93
CA ILE A 40 13.72 10.33 5.33
C ILE A 40 14.37 9.27 6.20
N CYS A 41 13.60 8.27 6.63
CA CYS A 41 14.12 7.13 7.38
C CYS A 41 13.81 5.81 6.66
N LEU A 42 14.79 4.92 6.65
CA LEU A 42 14.74 3.61 6.04
C LEU A 42 15.02 2.57 7.12
N ARG A 43 14.22 1.51 7.17
CA ARG A 43 14.51 0.35 8.01
C ARG A 43 14.78 -0.85 7.13
N LEU A 44 16.03 -1.32 7.12
CA LEU A 44 16.51 -2.31 6.16
C LEU A 44 17.64 -3.17 6.71
N ASP A 45 17.77 -4.38 6.15
CA ASP A 45 18.88 -5.29 6.36
C ASP A 45 19.94 -5.04 5.28
N CYS A 46 20.92 -4.19 5.60
CA CYS A 46 22.02 -3.87 4.70
C CYS A 46 22.90 -5.08 4.37
N ASP A 47 23.02 -6.03 5.30
CA ASP A 47 23.91 -7.18 5.11
C ASP A 47 23.28 -8.13 4.09
N GLY A 48 21.99 -8.44 4.25
CA GLY A 48 21.21 -9.22 3.28
C GLY A 48 21.13 -8.57 1.89
N ILE A 49 20.90 -7.25 1.80
CA ILE A 49 20.92 -6.54 0.52
C ILE A 49 22.32 -6.54 -0.09
N GLY A 50 23.36 -6.35 0.73
CA GLY A 50 24.74 -6.18 0.30
C GLY A 50 25.34 -7.43 -0.37
N GLU A 51 24.84 -8.62 -0.04
CA GLU A 51 25.24 -9.87 -0.71
C GLU A 51 24.92 -9.85 -2.21
N ARG A 52 23.83 -9.18 -2.60
CA ARG A 52 23.34 -9.17 -3.99
C ARG A 52 23.48 -7.81 -4.68
N TYR A 53 23.36 -6.72 -3.92
CA TYR A 53 23.31 -5.34 -4.40
C TYR A 53 24.27 -4.42 -3.61
N PRO A 54 25.60 -4.70 -3.61
CA PRO A 54 26.57 -3.94 -2.83
C PRO A 54 26.62 -2.45 -3.19
N ASP A 55 26.37 -2.11 -4.46
CA ASP A 55 26.35 -0.72 -4.92
C ASP A 55 25.14 0.07 -4.39
N VAL A 56 24.00 -0.61 -4.18
CA VAL A 56 22.81 0.00 -3.56
C VAL A 56 23.09 0.32 -2.09
N VAL A 57 23.62 -0.65 -1.34
CA VAL A 57 24.01 -0.45 0.06
C VAL A 57 25.05 0.65 0.22
N SER A 58 26.02 0.71 -0.69
CA SER A 58 27.05 1.76 -0.68
C SER A 58 26.45 3.15 -0.85
N ARG A 59 25.46 3.31 -1.75
CA ARG A 59 24.74 4.57 -1.95
C ARG A 59 23.87 4.95 -0.75
N VAL A 60 23.15 3.98 -0.17
CA VAL A 60 22.38 4.20 1.07
C VAL A 60 23.31 4.67 2.19
N ARG A 61 24.43 3.99 2.42
CA ARG A 61 25.40 4.37 3.49
C ARG A 61 26.12 5.70 3.22
N ALA A 62 26.18 6.15 1.97
CA ALA A 62 26.73 7.46 1.64
C ALA A 62 25.72 8.60 1.88
N ALA A 63 24.44 8.34 1.63
CA ALA A 63 23.39 9.35 1.71
C ALA A 63 22.62 9.38 3.04
N TYR A 64 22.71 8.33 3.86
CA TYR A 64 21.98 8.18 5.11
C TYR A 64 22.90 7.81 6.28
N ASP A 65 22.63 8.42 7.44
CA ASP A 65 23.30 8.06 8.69
C ASP A 65 22.60 6.87 9.35
N ARG A 66 23.37 5.88 9.80
CA ARG A 66 22.84 4.80 10.64
C ARG A 66 22.53 5.34 12.03
N VAL A 67 21.27 5.32 12.43
CA VAL A 67 20.81 5.86 13.73
C VAL A 67 20.65 4.78 14.80
N GLY A 68 20.49 3.52 14.41
CA GLY A 68 20.36 2.43 15.36
C GLY A 68 20.22 1.05 14.72
N SER A 69 20.25 0.02 15.56
CA SER A 69 19.88 -1.34 15.19
C SER A 69 18.54 -1.69 15.84
N VAL A 70 17.63 -2.26 15.06
CA VAL A 70 16.22 -2.42 15.45
C VAL A 70 15.81 -3.88 15.33
N GLY A 71 16.53 -4.76 16.04
CA GLY A 71 16.22 -6.18 16.16
C GLY A 71 16.29 -6.97 14.85
N ALA A 72 16.33 -8.31 14.95
CA ALA A 72 16.20 -9.23 13.83
C ALA A 72 17.09 -9.00 12.58
N GLY A 73 18.21 -8.28 12.71
CA GLY A 73 19.12 -7.98 11.59
C GLY A 73 18.82 -6.69 10.83
N TYR A 74 17.82 -5.91 11.24
CA TYR A 74 17.49 -4.63 10.61
C TYR A 74 18.18 -3.46 11.31
N ASP A 75 18.58 -2.48 10.51
CA ASP A 75 19.11 -1.21 10.97
C ASP A 75 18.22 -0.06 10.49
N GLU A 76 18.19 1.02 11.25
CA GLU A 76 17.53 2.26 10.87
C GLU A 76 18.56 3.25 10.35
N TYR A 77 18.29 3.77 9.15
CA TYR A 77 19.10 4.74 8.43
C TYR A 77 18.25 5.98 8.19
N CYS A 78 18.74 7.18 8.53
CA CYS A 78 18.01 8.40 8.29
C CYS A 78 18.87 9.48 7.64
N ALA A 79 18.27 10.23 6.72
CA ALA A 79 18.80 11.46 6.19
C ALA A 79 18.06 12.64 6.84
N SER A 80 18.80 13.52 7.51
CA SER A 80 18.25 14.70 8.21
C SER A 80 17.70 15.77 7.27
N GLU A 81 17.97 15.67 5.97
CA GLU A 81 17.35 16.47 4.92
C GLU A 81 17.17 15.59 3.66
N PRO A 82 16.05 15.72 2.92
CA PRO A 82 15.79 14.95 1.70
C PRO A 82 16.58 15.53 0.50
N THR A 83 17.89 15.26 0.45
CA THR A 83 18.72 15.68 -0.68
C THR A 83 18.44 14.86 -1.94
N ASP A 84 18.80 15.39 -3.12
CA ASP A 84 18.71 14.65 -4.40
C ASP A 84 19.47 13.30 -4.33
N GLU A 85 20.58 13.26 -3.59
CA GLU A 85 21.37 12.05 -3.38
C GLU A 85 20.63 11.01 -2.52
N ALA A 86 19.97 11.45 -1.45
CA ALA A 86 19.14 10.59 -0.61
C ALA A 86 17.96 10.02 -1.40
N VAL A 87 17.24 10.87 -2.14
CA VAL A 87 16.12 10.46 -2.98
C VAL A 87 16.58 9.50 -4.10
N ALA A 88 17.73 9.74 -4.71
CA ALA A 88 18.29 8.84 -5.71
C ALA A 88 18.66 7.47 -5.12
N ALA A 89 19.32 7.43 -3.95
CA ALA A 89 19.65 6.19 -3.26
C ALA A 89 18.39 5.40 -2.85
N LEU A 90 17.33 6.10 -2.42
CA LEU A 90 16.03 5.49 -2.14
C LEU A 90 15.40 4.88 -3.40
N ARG A 91 15.41 5.60 -4.53
CA ARG A 91 14.90 5.06 -5.80
C ARG A 91 15.66 3.81 -6.23
N ASP A 92 16.99 3.81 -6.12
CA ASP A 92 17.82 2.64 -6.40
C ASP A 92 17.48 1.46 -5.47
N LEU A 93 17.20 1.74 -4.20
CA LEU A 93 16.76 0.73 -3.22
C LEU A 93 15.41 0.11 -3.59
N LEU A 94 14.42 0.93 -3.95
CA LEU A 94 13.08 0.46 -4.32
C LEU A 94 13.03 -0.24 -5.69
N ALA A 95 14.05 -0.04 -6.53
CA ALA A 95 14.18 -0.67 -7.83
C ALA A 95 14.70 -2.12 -7.79
N ILE A 96 15.18 -2.61 -6.63
CA ILE A 96 15.68 -3.99 -6.50
C ILE A 96 14.57 -5.04 -6.79
N GLU A 97 14.98 -6.30 -7.01
CA GLU A 97 14.02 -7.37 -7.28
C GLU A 97 13.01 -7.54 -6.13
N THR A 98 11.72 -7.66 -6.47
CA THR A 98 10.59 -7.55 -5.53
C THR A 98 10.71 -8.44 -4.29
N TRP A 99 11.20 -9.68 -4.44
CA TRP A 99 11.30 -10.58 -3.29
C TRP A 99 12.40 -10.18 -2.32
N HIS A 100 13.53 -9.64 -2.81
CA HIS A 100 14.57 -9.08 -1.95
C HIS A 100 14.06 -7.81 -1.27
N LEU A 101 13.30 -6.98 -1.99
CA LEU A 101 12.69 -5.77 -1.44
C LEU A 101 11.77 -6.10 -0.26
N ALA A 102 10.85 -7.05 -0.43
CA ALA A 102 9.92 -7.48 0.62
C ALA A 102 10.62 -8.08 1.84
N VAL A 103 11.74 -8.79 1.65
CA VAL A 103 12.46 -9.45 2.75
C VAL A 103 13.38 -8.48 3.49
N PHE A 104 14.13 -7.65 2.76
CA PHE A 104 15.22 -6.88 3.35
C PHE A 104 14.91 -5.40 3.60
N VAL A 105 13.82 -4.87 3.05
CA VAL A 105 13.34 -3.53 3.37
C VAL A 105 12.05 -3.66 4.17
N GLN A 106 12.08 -3.25 5.43
CA GLN A 106 10.89 -3.32 6.27
C GLN A 106 9.96 -2.13 5.99
N HIS A 107 10.51 -0.92 6.01
CA HIS A 107 9.75 0.27 5.61
C HIS A 107 10.61 1.45 5.17
N VAL A 108 9.97 2.36 4.45
CA VAL A 108 10.41 3.72 4.17
C VAL A 108 9.45 4.68 4.86
N ARG A 109 9.98 5.67 5.59
CA ARG A 109 9.20 6.65 6.36
C ARG A 109 9.64 8.07 5.99
N LEU A 110 8.67 8.93 5.70
CA LEU A 110 8.91 10.37 5.58
C LEU A 110 8.32 11.08 6.80
N GLU A 111 9.09 12.00 7.37
CA GLU A 111 8.68 12.79 8.54
C GLU A 111 8.67 14.29 8.21
N HIS A 112 7.67 14.99 8.72
CA HIS A 112 7.55 16.44 8.69
C HIS A 112 7.45 16.93 10.13
N ASP A 113 8.35 17.82 10.54
CA ASP A 113 8.44 18.33 11.92
C ASP A 113 8.51 17.24 13.01
N GLY A 114 9.08 16.08 12.67
CA GLY A 114 9.26 14.93 13.56
C GLY A 114 8.09 13.95 13.61
N ASP A 115 6.98 14.25 12.95
CA ASP A 115 5.84 13.34 12.81
C ASP A 115 5.86 12.65 11.45
N ALA A 116 5.59 11.34 11.45
CA ALA A 116 5.55 10.55 10.23
C ALA A 116 4.26 10.85 9.46
N PHE A 117 4.38 11.25 8.19
CA PHE A 117 3.22 11.51 7.33
C PHE A 117 3.15 10.56 6.13
N LEU A 118 4.21 9.80 5.86
CA LEU A 118 4.21 8.74 4.85
C LEU A 118 4.92 7.51 5.40
N LEU A 119 4.31 6.34 5.22
CA LEU A 119 4.90 5.05 5.52
C LEU A 119 4.65 4.09 4.36
N TYR A 120 5.72 3.57 3.79
CA TYR A 120 5.68 2.47 2.84
C TYR A 120 6.26 1.21 3.49
N ASN A 121 5.45 0.16 3.63
CA ASN A 121 5.88 -1.17 4.07
C ASN A 121 6.09 -2.06 2.84
N ALA A 122 7.32 -2.53 2.62
CA ALA A 122 7.63 -3.25 1.39
C ALA A 122 7.19 -4.72 1.39
N ASP A 123 7.08 -5.34 2.57
CA ASP A 123 6.59 -6.72 2.71
C ASP A 123 5.11 -6.80 2.33
N HIS A 124 4.32 -5.87 2.87
CA HIS A 124 2.87 -5.79 2.63
C HIS A 124 2.49 -4.93 1.42
N ARG A 125 3.48 -4.21 0.85
CA ARG A 125 3.30 -3.19 -0.20
C ARG A 125 2.23 -2.17 0.14
N GLN A 126 2.14 -1.86 1.43
CA GLN A 126 1.18 -0.94 1.97
C GLN A 126 1.80 0.45 1.97
N PHE A 127 1.05 1.43 1.45
CA PHE A 127 1.49 2.80 1.32
C PHE A 127 0.45 3.69 1.99
N ASP A 128 0.80 4.13 3.20
CA ASP A 128 -0.03 4.93 4.08
C ASP A 128 0.42 6.39 4.05
N VAL A 129 -0.54 7.33 4.01
CA VAL A 129 -0.29 8.77 3.95
C VAL A 129 -1.21 9.52 4.91
N ASP A 130 -0.64 10.37 5.74
CA ASP A 130 -1.35 11.41 6.48
C ASP A 130 -1.36 12.70 5.65
N GLY A 131 -2.37 12.79 4.78
CA GLY A 131 -2.64 13.99 3.99
C GLY A 131 -3.20 15.15 4.81
N ASP A 132 -3.63 14.94 6.05
CA ASP A 132 -4.11 16.04 6.90
C ASP A 132 -2.91 16.79 7.50
N ALA A 133 -1.83 16.06 7.83
CA ALA A 133 -0.56 16.63 8.27
C ALA A 133 0.16 17.38 7.13
N VAL A 134 0.20 16.79 5.93
CA VAL A 134 0.89 17.37 4.75
C VAL A 134 -0.01 17.29 3.50
N PRO A 135 -0.95 18.24 3.29
CA PRO A 135 -1.88 18.19 2.15
C PRO A 135 -1.21 18.15 0.78
N ALA A 136 -0.08 18.85 0.61
CA ALA A 136 0.68 18.86 -0.64
C ALA A 136 1.29 17.49 -1.02
N ALA A 137 1.40 16.56 -0.07
CA ALA A 137 1.84 15.19 -0.34
C ALA A 137 0.83 14.44 -1.21
N ILE A 138 -0.48 14.65 -1.00
CA ILE A 138 -1.54 14.01 -1.78
C ILE A 138 -1.42 14.40 -3.25
N GLU A 139 -1.34 15.71 -3.54
CA GLU A 139 -1.19 16.22 -4.92
C GLU A 139 0.11 15.71 -5.58
N SER A 140 1.20 15.58 -4.80
CA SER A 140 2.49 15.08 -5.31
C SER A 140 2.45 13.60 -5.65
N ILE A 141 1.69 12.81 -4.88
CA ILE A 141 1.47 11.39 -5.15
C ILE A 141 0.56 11.22 -6.35
N GLU A 142 -0.56 11.94 -6.40
CA GLU A 142 -1.49 11.91 -7.54
C GLU A 142 -0.77 12.26 -8.85
N SER A 143 0.05 13.31 -8.85
CA SER A 143 0.84 13.69 -10.02
C SER A 143 1.88 12.62 -10.39
N ALA A 144 2.48 11.94 -9.42
CA ALA A 144 3.45 10.87 -9.68
C ALA A 144 2.79 9.58 -10.22
N LEU A 145 1.50 9.39 -9.93
CA LEU A 145 0.72 8.24 -10.38
C LEU A 145 -0.05 8.52 -11.68
N GLU A 146 0.06 9.71 -12.27
CA GLU A 146 -0.65 10.07 -13.50
C GLU A 146 -0.34 9.08 -14.64
N GLY A 147 -1.38 8.43 -15.17
CA GLY A 147 -1.26 7.43 -16.25
C GLY A 147 -0.82 6.04 -15.79
N ILE A 148 -0.68 5.82 -14.48
CA ILE A 148 -0.48 4.51 -13.87
C ILE A 148 -1.83 4.02 -13.34
N THR A 149 -2.12 2.73 -13.51
CA THR A 149 -3.28 2.10 -12.87
C THR A 149 -3.07 2.01 -11.36
N ALA A 150 -3.30 3.12 -10.65
CA ALA A 150 -3.16 3.27 -9.22
C ALA A 150 -3.96 4.50 -8.77
N GLY A 151 -4.36 4.52 -7.50
CA GLY A 151 -5.04 5.70 -6.95
C GLY A 151 -4.90 5.83 -5.45
N ILE A 152 -5.12 7.05 -4.99
CA ILE A 152 -5.15 7.40 -3.58
C ILE A 152 -6.60 7.40 -3.08
N LEU A 153 -6.83 6.67 -2.00
CA LEU A 153 -8.16 6.50 -1.41
C LEU A 153 -8.13 6.96 0.04
N PRO A 154 -9.18 7.63 0.55
CA PRO A 154 -9.32 7.88 1.96
C PRO A 154 -9.22 6.57 2.76
N ALA A 155 -8.44 6.62 3.85
CA ALA A 155 -8.28 5.52 4.77
C ALA A 155 -9.53 5.33 5.62
N GLY A 156 -9.71 4.10 6.11
CA GLY A 156 -10.84 3.71 6.95
C GLY A 156 -12.05 3.18 6.16
N THR A 157 -13.08 2.78 6.90
CA THR A 157 -14.26 2.12 6.38
C THR A 157 -15.08 3.08 5.50
N ARG A 158 -15.23 2.72 4.22
CA ARG A 158 -16.01 3.44 3.21
C ARG A 158 -17.43 2.92 3.13
N CYS A 159 -17.57 1.60 3.24
CA CYS A 159 -18.82 0.87 3.16
C CYS A 159 -18.82 -0.24 4.20
N GLU A 160 -19.92 -0.41 4.91
CA GLU A 160 -20.14 -1.55 5.80
C GLU A 160 -21.60 -1.96 5.76
N TRP A 161 -21.88 -3.20 5.36
CA TRP A 161 -23.25 -3.69 5.31
C TRP A 161 -23.34 -5.18 5.63
N GLU A 162 -24.53 -5.61 6.00
CA GLU A 162 -24.86 -7.02 6.20
C GLU A 162 -25.79 -7.51 5.09
N CYS A 163 -25.53 -8.70 4.55
CA CYS A 163 -26.48 -9.39 3.68
C CYS A 163 -26.39 -10.91 3.91
N ASN A 164 -27.55 -11.55 4.11
CA ASN A 164 -27.66 -12.98 4.41
C ASN A 164 -26.81 -13.43 5.61
N GLY A 165 -26.72 -12.61 6.66
CA GLY A 165 -25.94 -12.92 7.88
C GLY A 165 -24.42 -12.77 7.73
N ARG A 166 -23.96 -12.15 6.64
CA ARG A 166 -22.54 -11.86 6.39
C ARG A 166 -22.30 -10.37 6.41
N VAL A 167 -21.26 -9.96 7.12
CA VAL A 167 -20.77 -8.57 7.13
C VAL A 167 -19.73 -8.40 6.03
N TYR A 168 -19.91 -7.35 5.24
CA TYR A 168 -19.02 -6.92 4.18
C TYR A 168 -18.50 -5.53 4.54
N GLU A 169 -17.21 -5.31 4.36
CA GLU A 169 -16.55 -4.05 4.67
C GLU A 169 -15.60 -3.65 3.55
N LEU A 170 -15.79 -2.47 2.99
CA LEU A 170 -14.83 -1.83 2.08
C LEU A 170 -14.01 -0.83 2.87
N SER A 171 -12.77 -1.20 3.21
CA SER A 171 -11.82 -0.33 3.90
C SER A 171 -10.47 -0.43 3.18
N PRO A 172 -10.17 0.50 2.25
CA PRO A 172 -8.93 0.50 1.51
C PRO A 172 -7.70 0.30 2.42
N PRO A 173 -6.70 -0.49 1.98
CA PRO A 173 -6.56 -1.12 0.66
C PRO A 173 -7.31 -2.45 0.50
N SER A 174 -8.22 -2.80 1.42
CA SER A 174 -8.86 -4.12 1.48
C SER A 174 -10.38 -4.09 1.31
N PHE A 175 -10.92 -5.21 0.86
CA PHE A 175 -12.32 -5.57 0.96
C PHE A 175 -12.48 -6.81 1.82
N CYS A 176 -13.19 -6.71 2.93
CA CYS A 176 -13.34 -7.79 3.90
C CYS A 176 -14.75 -8.39 3.87
N VAL A 177 -14.82 -9.71 4.03
CA VAL A 177 -16.05 -10.49 4.21
C VAL A 177 -15.85 -11.40 5.40
N GLU A 178 -16.65 -11.20 6.44
CA GLU A 178 -16.54 -11.89 7.73
C GLU A 178 -15.12 -11.79 8.34
N THR A 179 -14.29 -12.83 8.18
CA THR A 179 -12.92 -12.93 8.74
C THR A 179 -11.84 -12.95 7.65
N ALA A 180 -12.22 -12.74 6.39
CA ALA A 180 -11.29 -12.74 5.27
C ALA A 180 -11.25 -11.37 4.60
N CYS A 181 -10.04 -10.87 4.33
CA CYS A 181 -9.82 -9.64 3.57
C CYS A 181 -9.12 -9.95 2.26
N PHE A 182 -9.54 -9.24 1.22
CA PHE A 182 -9.05 -9.35 -0.15
C PHE A 182 -8.44 -8.02 -0.55
N ASP A 183 -7.25 -8.05 -1.12
CA ASP A 183 -6.54 -6.87 -1.58
C ASP A 183 -7.27 -6.24 -2.78
N LEU A 184 -7.67 -4.96 -2.66
CA LEU A 184 -8.32 -4.21 -3.72
C LEU A 184 -7.42 -4.03 -4.95
N ALA A 185 -6.10 -4.16 -4.79
CA ALA A 185 -5.18 -4.18 -5.90
C ALA A 185 -5.49 -5.30 -6.92
N ALA A 186 -6.14 -6.40 -6.48
CA ALA A 186 -6.57 -7.47 -7.37
C ALA A 186 -7.95 -7.22 -8.01
N LEU A 187 -8.65 -6.14 -7.68
CA LEU A 187 -9.95 -5.81 -8.25
C LEU A 187 -9.75 -5.19 -9.64
N ARG A 188 -10.33 -5.82 -10.67
CA ARG A 188 -10.23 -5.39 -12.07
C ARG A 188 -11.46 -4.66 -12.58
N GLY A 189 -12.61 -4.94 -11.99
CA GLY A 189 -13.88 -4.43 -12.48
C GLY A 189 -14.94 -4.39 -11.39
N VAL A 190 -15.75 -3.34 -11.46
CA VAL A 190 -16.95 -3.14 -10.66
C VAL A 190 -18.09 -2.81 -11.63
N ASP A 191 -19.15 -3.63 -11.61
CA ASP A 191 -20.37 -3.38 -12.38
C ASP A 191 -21.57 -3.32 -11.45
N ALA A 192 -22.28 -2.19 -11.42
CA ALA A 192 -23.39 -1.94 -10.53
C ALA A 192 -24.74 -1.98 -11.28
N ASP A 193 -25.59 -2.93 -10.91
CA ASP A 193 -26.93 -3.12 -11.46
C ASP A 193 -28.00 -2.66 -10.46
N ALA A 194 -28.59 -1.50 -10.74
CA ALA A 194 -29.60 -0.89 -9.89
C ALA A 194 -30.97 -1.59 -9.92
N GLU A 195 -31.28 -2.35 -10.98
CA GLU A 195 -32.54 -3.08 -11.08
C GLU A 195 -32.55 -4.27 -10.13
N THR A 196 -31.44 -5.01 -10.11
CA THR A 196 -31.27 -6.17 -9.24
C THR A 196 -30.69 -5.82 -7.87
N ARG A 197 -30.18 -4.59 -7.68
CA ARG A 197 -29.44 -4.14 -6.48
C ARG A 197 -28.23 -5.03 -6.22
N THR A 198 -27.40 -5.15 -7.25
CA THR A 198 -26.25 -6.04 -7.25
C THR A 198 -25.01 -5.27 -7.66
N ILE A 199 -23.88 -5.53 -7.01
CA ILE A 199 -22.56 -5.12 -7.49
C ILE A 199 -21.79 -6.39 -7.85
N ARG A 200 -21.34 -6.49 -9.10
CA ARG A 200 -20.48 -7.56 -9.59
C ARG A 200 -19.03 -7.12 -9.52
N LEU A 201 -18.19 -8.00 -9.01
CA LEU A 201 -16.76 -7.77 -8.83
C LEU A 201 -15.98 -8.74 -9.72
N GLU A 202 -15.06 -8.22 -10.51
CA GLU A 202 -14.10 -9.01 -11.27
C GLU A 202 -12.73 -8.95 -10.60
N TRP A 203 -12.16 -10.10 -10.29
CA TRP A 203 -10.87 -10.21 -9.61
C TRP A 203 -9.81 -10.82 -10.52
N ASP A 204 -8.57 -10.41 -10.31
CA ASP A 204 -7.40 -11.06 -10.90
C ASP A 204 -6.99 -12.30 -10.11
N ASP A 205 -7.49 -13.47 -10.52
CA ASP A 205 -7.18 -14.76 -9.87
C ASP A 205 -5.75 -15.25 -10.08
N SER A 206 -4.98 -14.60 -10.97
CA SER A 206 -3.53 -14.86 -11.07
C SER A 206 -2.75 -14.26 -9.89
N ARG A 207 -3.39 -13.40 -9.09
CA ARG A 207 -2.80 -12.77 -7.92
C ARG A 207 -3.15 -13.54 -6.65
N PRO A 208 -2.18 -13.97 -5.84
CA PRO A 208 -2.48 -14.53 -4.53
C PRO A 208 -3.20 -13.47 -3.69
N SER A 209 -4.18 -13.88 -2.87
CA SER A 209 -4.64 -13.03 -1.77
C SER A 209 -3.44 -12.70 -0.87
N ASN A 210 -3.29 -11.46 -0.39
CA ASN A 210 -2.21 -11.06 0.53
C ASN A 210 -2.25 -11.84 1.86
N ARG A 211 -1.76 -13.08 1.82
CA ARG A 211 -1.54 -13.96 2.97
C ARG A 211 -0.18 -14.60 2.82
N VAL A 212 0.87 -13.80 2.83
CA VAL A 212 2.25 -14.30 2.89
C VAL A 212 2.82 -13.92 4.25
N LEU A 213 2.59 -14.79 5.26
CA LEU A 213 3.52 -15.16 6.34
C LEU A 213 2.78 -15.74 7.57
N SER A 214 2.46 -17.03 7.48
CA SER A 214 2.47 -17.98 8.60
C SER A 214 2.38 -19.37 7.99
N GLY A 215 3.44 -20.18 8.06
CA GLY A 215 3.64 -21.45 7.36
C GLY A 215 2.64 -22.60 7.65
N LEU A 216 1.44 -22.30 8.14
CA LEU A 216 0.31 -23.21 8.35
C LEU A 216 -0.91 -22.91 7.45
N VAL A 217 -0.88 -21.81 6.67
CA VAL A 217 -2.07 -21.28 5.97
C VAL A 217 -2.39 -22.00 4.66
N GLY A 218 -1.45 -22.71 4.02
CA GLY A 218 -1.73 -23.45 2.78
C GLY A 218 -2.79 -24.55 2.89
N LEU A 219 -3.13 -25.00 4.12
CA LEU A 219 -4.26 -25.89 4.37
C LEU A 219 -5.58 -25.14 4.60
N LEU A 220 -5.52 -23.88 5.07
CA LEU A 220 -6.65 -22.99 5.35
C LEU A 220 -7.09 -22.16 4.12
N GLU A 221 -6.22 -21.97 3.13
CA GLU A 221 -6.55 -21.34 1.83
C GLU A 221 -7.71 -22.04 1.11
N ARG A 222 -7.91 -23.34 1.36
CA ARG A 222 -9.03 -24.13 0.82
C ARG A 222 -10.31 -24.07 1.65
N LEU A 223 -10.28 -23.46 2.83
CA LEU A 223 -11.38 -23.45 3.80
C LEU A 223 -11.93 -22.05 4.09
N GLY A 224 -11.23 -20.99 3.68
CA GLY A 224 -11.73 -19.61 3.77
C GLY A 224 -12.75 -19.27 2.68
N PRO A 225 -13.57 -18.23 2.86
CA PRO A 225 -14.48 -17.76 1.83
C PRO A 225 -13.69 -17.36 0.57
N SER A 226 -14.20 -17.73 -0.60
CA SER A 226 -13.66 -17.29 -1.89
C SER A 226 -13.89 -15.79 -2.08
N ARG A 227 -13.09 -15.17 -2.97
CA ARG A 227 -13.33 -13.79 -3.40
C ARG A 227 -14.78 -13.64 -3.86
N PRO A 228 -15.53 -12.66 -3.32
CA PRO A 228 -16.92 -12.45 -3.69
C PRO A 228 -17.00 -11.85 -5.09
N THR A 229 -17.72 -12.50 -6.01
CA THR A 229 -17.93 -12.00 -7.38
C THR A 229 -19.25 -11.26 -7.53
N GLU A 230 -20.16 -11.40 -6.57
CA GLU A 230 -21.48 -10.80 -6.57
C GLU A 230 -21.86 -10.38 -5.14
N LEU A 231 -22.20 -9.10 -4.98
CA LEU A 231 -22.68 -8.50 -3.75
C LEU A 231 -24.14 -8.14 -3.92
N ARG A 232 -24.98 -8.54 -2.97
CA ARG A 232 -26.42 -8.23 -2.96
C ARG A 232 -26.76 -7.32 -1.80
N PHE A 233 -27.77 -6.50 -2.00
CA PHE A 233 -28.24 -5.54 -1.02
C PHE A 233 -29.73 -5.71 -0.77
N ASP A 234 -30.11 -5.77 0.51
CA ASP A 234 -31.49 -6.03 0.92
C ASP A 234 -32.42 -4.85 0.64
N SER A 235 -31.87 -3.63 0.60
CA SER A 235 -32.60 -2.40 0.34
C SER A 235 -32.02 -1.60 -0.82
N ARG A 236 -32.86 -0.75 -1.45
CA ARG A 236 -32.41 0.19 -2.48
C ARG A 236 -31.53 1.31 -1.91
N GLU A 237 -31.73 1.63 -0.64
CA GLU A 237 -30.99 2.68 0.08
C GLU A 237 -29.55 2.21 0.31
N SER A 238 -29.37 1.05 0.95
CA SER A 238 -28.06 0.43 1.14
C SER A 238 -27.31 0.23 -0.18
N PHE A 239 -27.99 -0.27 -1.23
CA PHE A 239 -27.35 -0.36 -2.56
C PHE A 239 -26.81 1.00 -3.06
N ARG A 240 -27.57 2.09 -2.89
CA ARG A 240 -27.15 3.41 -3.37
C ARG A 240 -26.00 3.98 -2.56
N GLU A 241 -26.03 3.79 -1.24
CA GLU A 241 -24.98 4.24 -0.33
C GLU A 241 -23.68 3.49 -0.61
N GLU A 242 -23.71 2.16 -0.67
CA GLU A 242 -22.48 1.37 -0.84
C GLU A 242 -21.93 1.43 -2.27
N ARG A 243 -22.78 1.60 -3.28
CA ARG A 243 -22.34 1.76 -4.68
C ARG A 243 -21.32 2.89 -4.82
N ALA A 244 -21.51 4.01 -4.11
CA ALA A 244 -20.60 5.15 -4.21
C ALA A 244 -19.17 4.80 -3.78
N GLY A 245 -19.00 3.95 -2.76
CA GLY A 245 -17.68 3.50 -2.31
C GLY A 245 -16.98 2.63 -3.36
N PHE A 246 -17.70 1.70 -3.97
CA PHE A 246 -17.17 0.85 -5.04
C PHE A 246 -16.87 1.62 -6.33
N GLU A 247 -17.70 2.61 -6.69
CA GLU A 247 -17.41 3.51 -7.82
C GLU A 247 -16.15 4.32 -7.56
N SER A 248 -15.95 4.83 -6.33
CA SER A 248 -14.71 5.54 -5.96
C SER A 248 -13.47 4.66 -6.12
N VAL A 249 -13.51 3.39 -5.70
CA VAL A 249 -12.40 2.44 -5.88
C VAL A 249 -12.18 2.14 -7.35
N SER A 250 -13.25 1.87 -8.10
CA SER A 250 -13.15 1.58 -9.54
C SER A 250 -12.56 2.74 -10.32
N SER A 251 -12.98 3.98 -10.03
CA SER A 251 -12.42 5.17 -10.68
C SER A 251 -10.94 5.33 -10.37
N ALA A 252 -10.53 5.09 -9.12
CA ALA A 252 -9.12 5.15 -8.72
C ALA A 252 -8.25 4.06 -9.37
N LEU A 253 -8.81 2.92 -9.75
CA LEU A 253 -8.07 1.80 -10.35
C LEU A 253 -8.22 1.70 -11.88
N THR A 254 -8.86 2.67 -12.53
CA THR A 254 -9.06 2.68 -14.00
C THR A 254 -8.71 4.01 -14.68
N SER A 255 -8.34 5.03 -13.90
CA SER A 255 -7.74 6.29 -14.37
C SER A 255 -6.34 6.08 -14.90
#